data_AF-A0A1F3TAP1-F1
#
_entry.id   AF-A0A1F3TAP1-F1
#
_cell.length_a   1.000
_cell.length_b   1.000
_cell.length_c   1.000
_cell.angle_alpha   90.00
_cell.angle_beta   90.00
_cell.angle_gamma   90.00
#
_symmetry.space_group_name_H-M   'P 1'
#
loop_
_entity.id
_entity.type
_entity.pdbx_description
1 polymer ?
#
loop_
_entity_poly.entity_id
_entity_poly.type
_entity_poly.pdbx_seq_one_letter_code
_entity_poly.pdbx_strand_id
1 'polypeptide(L)'
;MVVIDHVLAADCDIFIHGYTPEGQGYFGELPRQVVWNANEPIETSAPKVADKILELMDTCEKDEPVVLRPHSYGVAQVHYILGKGKQFQALYPEHKYVQIYQRTTEVYAFTGAYHGTPLMDLICAKKVTQALGKRFGRLCVTTLTTSKTFNVSHIVQSPGVPTHLIYSSDRSGFGGLLGGIIAKHLVDWRAFIFHGVRNQNDNTLPLYATKACAEQQLIEDPEFECKNLDSNYFVNFYHLKDKSHSGYVDDHEFMLIKHQHSDASQQK
;
A
#
# COMPACT_ATOMS: atom_id res chain seq x y z
N MET A 1 36.89 -23.09 6.30
CA MET A 1 36.89 -22.36 5.01
C MET A 1 35.56 -22.69 4.34
N VAL A 2 34.56 -21.85 4.55
CA VAL A 2 33.23 -22.02 3.95
C VAL A 2 33.21 -21.15 2.72
N VAL A 3 33.08 -21.79 1.56
CA VAL A 3 32.92 -21.12 0.27
C VAL A 3 31.52 -20.51 0.28
N ILE A 4 31.46 -19.19 0.20
CA ILE A 4 30.22 -18.45 -0.03
C ILE A 4 30.09 -18.34 -1.55
N ASP A 5 29.43 -19.30 -2.17
CA ASP A 5 28.87 -19.15 -3.51
C ASP A 5 27.37 -18.95 -3.37
N HIS A 6 26.97 -17.69 -3.21
CA HIS A 6 25.59 -17.26 -3.38
C HIS A 6 25.58 -16.15 -4.43
N VAL A 7 25.60 -16.56 -5.69
CA VAL A 7 24.96 -15.75 -6.74
C VAL A 7 23.45 -15.92 -6.54
N LEU A 8 22.92 -15.32 -5.47
CA LEU A 8 21.50 -15.02 -5.41
C LEU A 8 21.34 -13.85 -6.37
N ALA A 9 20.66 -14.07 -7.49
CA ALA A 9 20.28 -12.98 -8.39
C ALA A 9 19.64 -11.88 -7.53
N ALA A 10 20.10 -10.64 -7.68
CA ALA A 10 19.52 -9.53 -6.93
C ALA A 10 18.06 -9.38 -7.40
N ASP A 11 17.10 -9.37 -6.48
CA ASP A 11 15.71 -9.18 -6.89
C ASP A 11 15.57 -7.87 -7.67
N CYS A 12 14.72 -7.88 -8.70
CA CYS A 12 14.35 -6.68 -9.42
C CYS A 12 13.24 -5.96 -8.65
N ASP A 13 13.67 -5.15 -7.68
CA ASP A 13 12.79 -4.32 -6.87
C ASP A 13 12.27 -3.12 -7.68
N ILE A 14 10.94 -3.00 -7.81
CA ILE A 14 10.25 -1.87 -8.47
C ILE A 14 9.42 -1.14 -7.43
N PHE A 15 9.64 0.17 -7.30
CA PHE A 15 9.00 0.99 -6.27
C PHE A 15 7.83 1.79 -6.83
N ILE A 16 6.68 1.76 -6.15
CA ILE A 16 5.44 2.40 -6.64
C ILE A 16 4.84 3.27 -5.55
N HIS A 17 4.91 4.59 -5.68
CA HIS A 17 4.40 5.49 -4.66
C HIS A 17 2.94 5.92 -4.91
N GLY A 18 2.30 6.44 -3.86
CA GLY A 18 0.96 7.02 -3.92
C GLY A 18 0.91 8.54 -4.05
N TYR A 19 2.04 9.23 -4.22
CA TYR A 19 2.11 10.70 -4.17
C TYR A 19 3.27 11.27 -4.98
N THR A 20 3.00 12.25 -5.86
CA THR A 20 4.05 13.15 -6.37
C THR A 20 3.44 14.50 -6.78
N PRO A 21 3.88 15.62 -6.17
CA PRO A 21 4.10 16.87 -6.90
C PRO A 21 5.27 16.65 -7.88
N GLU A 22 5.26 17.33 -9.01
CA GLU A 22 6.32 17.21 -10.02
C GLU A 22 7.71 17.53 -9.43
N GLY A 23 8.72 16.70 -9.76
CA GLY A 23 10.14 17.05 -9.59
C GLY A 23 10.90 16.48 -8.39
N GLN A 24 10.35 15.54 -7.61
CA GLN A 24 11.06 14.90 -6.49
C GLN A 24 10.93 13.37 -6.53
N GLY A 25 12.05 12.66 -6.35
CA GLY A 25 12.06 11.21 -6.17
C GLY A 25 11.46 10.85 -4.82
N TYR A 26 10.29 10.19 -4.82
CA TYR A 26 9.54 9.88 -3.60
C TYR A 26 10.31 8.95 -2.65
N PHE A 27 11.10 8.03 -3.22
CA PHE A 27 11.94 7.10 -2.47
C PHE A 27 13.44 7.47 -2.57
N GLY A 28 13.74 8.77 -2.66
CA GLY A 28 15.12 9.24 -2.78
C GLY A 28 15.83 8.68 -4.02
N GLU A 29 17.00 8.07 -3.82
CA GLU A 29 17.87 7.55 -4.87
C GLU A 29 17.57 6.09 -5.26
N LEU A 30 16.55 5.47 -4.67
CA LEU A 30 16.19 4.08 -5.01
C LEU A 30 15.87 3.94 -6.51
N PRO A 31 16.33 2.87 -7.17
CA PRO A 31 16.14 2.70 -8.60
C PRO A 31 14.69 2.32 -8.94
N ARG A 32 14.34 2.33 -10.23
CA ARG A 32 13.08 1.77 -10.77
C ARG A 32 11.82 2.23 -10.03
N GLN A 33 11.66 3.55 -9.91
CA GLN A 33 10.49 4.18 -9.31
C GLN A 33 9.42 4.50 -10.37
N VAL A 34 8.18 4.07 -10.14
CA VAL A 34 7.02 4.41 -10.97
C VAL A 34 6.46 5.76 -10.56
N VAL A 35 6.69 6.78 -11.38
CA VAL A 35 6.12 8.12 -11.21
C VAL A 35 4.81 8.25 -11.97
N TRP A 36 3.73 8.72 -11.33
CA TRP A 36 2.42 8.84 -11.98
C TRP A 36 1.52 9.88 -11.29
N ASN A 37 0.41 10.22 -11.93
CA ASN A 37 -0.55 11.19 -11.41
C ASN A 37 -1.50 10.54 -10.37
N ALA A 38 -1.16 10.68 -9.10
CA ALA A 38 -1.95 10.14 -7.98
C ALA A 38 -3.32 10.81 -7.75
N ASN A 39 -3.71 11.78 -8.60
CA ASN A 39 -5.02 12.45 -8.55
C ASN A 39 -6.09 11.78 -9.43
N GLU A 40 -5.77 10.67 -10.10
CA GLU A 40 -6.71 9.94 -10.94
C GLU A 40 -7.33 8.73 -10.21
N PRO A 41 -8.60 8.40 -10.50
CA PRO A 41 -9.20 7.13 -10.06
C PRO A 41 -8.43 5.93 -10.59
N ILE A 42 -8.45 4.83 -9.83
CA ILE A 42 -7.65 3.62 -10.09
C ILE A 42 -7.93 3.04 -11.48
N GLU A 43 -9.16 3.08 -11.97
CA GLU A 43 -9.53 2.54 -13.29
C GLU A 43 -8.90 3.34 -14.44
N THR A 44 -8.60 4.62 -14.21
CA THR A 44 -7.95 5.50 -15.19
C THR A 44 -6.43 5.44 -15.08
N SER A 45 -5.90 5.37 -13.85
CA SER A 45 -4.46 5.39 -13.62
C SER A 45 -3.80 4.02 -13.77
N ALA A 46 -4.48 2.93 -13.42
CA ALA A 46 -3.89 1.59 -13.40
C ALA A 46 -3.30 1.15 -14.76
N PRO A 47 -3.91 1.44 -15.93
CA PRO A 47 -3.27 1.14 -17.21
C PRO A 47 -1.94 1.86 -17.40
N LYS A 48 -1.88 3.14 -17.01
CA LYS A 48 -0.67 3.98 -17.11
C LYS A 48 0.41 3.54 -16.14
N VAL A 49 0.02 3.13 -14.92
CA VAL A 49 0.92 2.59 -13.91
C VAL A 49 1.47 1.24 -14.37
N ALA A 50 0.62 0.37 -14.93
CA ALA A 50 1.04 -0.92 -15.46
C ALA A 50 2.04 -0.78 -16.62
N ASP A 51 1.84 0.18 -17.53
CA ASP A 51 2.82 0.46 -18.59
C ASP A 51 4.21 0.74 -18.03
N LYS A 52 4.28 1.61 -17.02
CA LYS A 52 5.56 1.96 -16.37
C LYS A 52 6.16 0.80 -15.58
N ILE A 53 5.34 -0.02 -14.94
CA ILE A 53 5.82 -1.24 -14.27
C ILE A 53 6.46 -2.17 -15.30
N LEU A 54 5.80 -2.43 -16.44
CA LEU A 54 6.34 -3.29 -17.49
C LEU A 54 7.63 -2.73 -18.09
N GLU A 55 7.68 -1.43 -18.39
CA GLU A 55 8.90 -0.76 -18.85
C GLU A 55 10.07 -0.97 -17.89
N LEU A 56 9.82 -0.87 -16.57
CA LEU A 56 10.85 -1.11 -15.55
C LEU A 56 11.18 -2.59 -15.40
N MET A 57 10.21 -3.49 -15.56
CA MET A 57 10.44 -4.94 -15.57
C MET A 57 11.35 -5.36 -16.73
N ASP A 58 11.32 -4.65 -17.86
CA ASP A 58 12.19 -4.93 -19.01
C ASP A 58 13.63 -4.45 -18.81
N THR A 59 13.88 -3.69 -17.73
CA THR A 59 15.24 -3.35 -17.26
C THR A 59 15.81 -4.34 -16.24
N CYS A 60 15.02 -5.33 -15.83
CA CYS A 60 15.49 -6.44 -14.99
C CYS A 60 16.27 -7.45 -15.84
N GLU A 61 17.19 -8.19 -15.22
CA GLU A 61 17.74 -9.36 -15.90
C GLU A 61 16.66 -10.43 -16.10
N LYS A 62 16.80 -11.23 -17.15
CA LYS A 62 15.71 -12.09 -17.67
C LYS A 62 15.14 -13.08 -16.65
N ASP A 63 15.96 -13.50 -15.69
CA ASP A 63 15.61 -14.52 -14.68
C ASP A 63 15.60 -13.95 -13.24
N GLU A 64 15.68 -12.62 -13.07
CA GLU A 64 15.58 -11.98 -11.75
C GLU A 64 14.14 -12.02 -11.22
N PRO A 65 13.92 -12.43 -9.95
CA PRO A 65 12.63 -12.31 -9.30
C PRO A 65 12.17 -10.85 -9.28
N VAL A 66 10.97 -10.56 -9.78
CA VAL A 66 10.42 -9.20 -9.74
C VAL A 66 9.63 -8.98 -8.46
N VAL A 67 10.05 -8.02 -7.66
CA VAL A 67 9.42 -7.66 -6.39
C VAL A 67 8.81 -6.26 -6.50
N LEU A 68 7.52 -6.14 -6.22
CA LEU A 68 6.85 -4.84 -6.19
C LEU A 68 6.88 -4.27 -4.76
N ARG A 69 7.33 -3.02 -4.63
CA ARG A 69 7.42 -2.29 -3.36
C ARG A 69 6.53 -1.06 -3.36
N PRO A 70 5.20 -1.24 -3.28
CA PRO A 70 4.28 -0.13 -3.28
C PRO A 70 4.15 0.54 -1.90
N HIS A 71 3.89 1.85 -1.91
CA HIS A 71 3.59 2.64 -0.72
C HIS A 71 2.27 3.39 -0.84
N SER A 72 1.50 3.47 0.26
CA SER A 72 0.27 4.26 0.36
C SER A 72 -0.74 3.91 -0.75
N TYR A 73 -1.13 4.89 -1.57
CA TYR A 73 -2.03 4.66 -2.71
C TYR A 73 -1.42 3.77 -3.82
N GLY A 74 -0.09 3.72 -3.93
CA GLY A 74 0.59 2.78 -4.81
C GLY A 74 0.23 1.32 -4.48
N VAL A 75 -0.05 1.03 -3.21
CA VAL A 75 -0.48 -0.32 -2.78
C VAL A 75 -1.84 -0.68 -3.36
N ALA A 76 -2.77 0.28 -3.38
CA ALA A 76 -4.06 0.05 -4.00
C ALA A 76 -3.91 -0.20 -5.51
N GLN A 77 -3.07 0.56 -6.21
CA GLN A 77 -2.77 0.34 -7.64
C GLN A 77 -2.25 -1.07 -7.89
N VAL A 78 -1.22 -1.49 -7.14
CA VAL A 78 -0.62 -2.82 -7.28
C VAL A 78 -1.65 -3.91 -6.97
N HIS A 79 -2.43 -3.77 -5.90
CA HIS A 79 -3.49 -4.73 -5.55
C HIS A 79 -4.52 -4.87 -6.67
N TYR A 80 -4.96 -3.76 -7.27
CA TYR A 80 -5.87 -3.76 -8.41
C TYR A 80 -5.26 -4.45 -9.64
N ILE A 81 -4.04 -4.05 -10.02
CA ILE A 81 -3.34 -4.59 -11.19
C ILE A 81 -3.13 -6.10 -11.04
N LEU A 82 -2.55 -6.53 -9.93
CA LEU A 82 -2.25 -7.95 -9.69
C LEU A 82 -3.53 -8.78 -9.61
N GLY A 83 -4.56 -8.33 -8.89
CA GLY A 83 -5.77 -9.12 -8.78
C GLY A 83 -6.61 -9.16 -10.06
N LYS A 84 -6.61 -8.11 -10.89
CA LYS A 84 -7.16 -8.20 -12.25
C LYS A 84 -6.33 -9.11 -13.14
N GLY A 85 -5.00 -9.08 -13.01
CA GLY A 85 -4.10 -10.04 -13.67
C GLY A 85 -4.45 -11.49 -13.29
N LYS A 86 -4.51 -11.79 -12.00
CA LYS A 86 -4.93 -13.10 -11.47
C LYS A 86 -6.29 -13.54 -12.03
N GLN A 87 -7.28 -12.64 -12.01
CA GLN A 87 -8.65 -12.91 -12.46
C GLN A 87 -8.71 -13.30 -13.94
N PHE A 88 -7.89 -12.69 -14.78
CA PHE A 88 -7.99 -12.79 -16.23
C PHE A 88 -6.86 -13.58 -16.90
N GLN A 89 -5.93 -14.14 -16.12
CA GLN A 89 -4.70 -14.78 -16.62
C GLN A 89 -4.92 -15.84 -17.71
N ALA A 90 -6.00 -16.62 -17.61
CA ALA A 90 -6.30 -17.69 -18.56
C ALA A 90 -6.93 -17.19 -19.88
N LEU A 91 -7.60 -16.04 -19.85
CA LEU A 91 -8.37 -15.51 -20.98
C LEU A 91 -7.58 -14.48 -21.79
N TYR A 92 -6.71 -13.71 -21.13
CA TYR A 92 -5.97 -12.61 -21.74
C TYR A 92 -4.49 -12.64 -21.31
N PRO A 93 -3.72 -13.69 -21.68
CA PRO A 93 -2.32 -13.84 -21.26
C PRO A 93 -1.44 -12.65 -21.65
N GLU A 94 -1.72 -12.03 -22.80
CA GLU A 94 -0.98 -10.87 -23.31
C GLU A 94 -1.41 -9.53 -22.68
N HIS A 95 -2.41 -9.52 -21.80
CA HIS A 95 -2.83 -8.29 -21.16
C HIS A 95 -1.77 -7.83 -20.16
N LYS A 96 -1.47 -6.53 -20.14
CA LYS A 96 -0.42 -5.91 -19.30
C LYS A 96 -0.50 -6.33 -17.83
N TYR A 97 -1.70 -6.31 -17.25
CA TYR A 97 -1.92 -6.74 -15.86
C TYR A 97 -1.60 -8.22 -15.62
N VAL A 98 -1.85 -9.08 -16.61
CA VAL A 98 -1.54 -10.51 -16.54
C VAL A 98 -0.03 -10.72 -16.62
N GLN A 99 0.65 -10.02 -17.53
CA GLN A 99 2.12 -10.08 -17.63
C GLN A 99 2.80 -9.62 -16.34
N ILE A 100 2.33 -8.52 -15.74
CA ILE A 100 2.81 -8.06 -14.41
C ILE A 100 2.56 -9.14 -13.36
N TYR A 101 1.33 -9.68 -13.30
CA TYR A 101 0.97 -10.72 -12.34
C TYR A 101 1.85 -11.98 -12.48
N GLN A 102 2.11 -12.44 -13.69
CA GLN A 102 2.91 -13.64 -13.95
C GLN A 102 4.40 -13.47 -13.64
N ARG A 103 4.93 -12.24 -13.77
CA ARG A 103 6.34 -11.93 -13.49
C ARG A 103 6.62 -11.56 -12.04
N THR A 104 5.60 -11.13 -11.29
CA THR A 104 5.78 -10.69 -9.89
C THR A 104 5.84 -11.89 -8.94
N THR A 105 6.90 -11.97 -8.14
CA THR A 105 7.08 -13.04 -7.14
C THR A 105 6.52 -12.66 -5.79
N GLU A 106 6.76 -11.42 -5.34
CA GLU A 106 6.34 -10.92 -4.03
C GLU A 106 5.99 -9.43 -4.07
N VAL A 107 5.21 -9.02 -3.06
CA VAL A 107 4.90 -7.61 -2.80
C VAL A 107 5.26 -7.25 -1.37
N TYR A 108 6.04 -6.19 -1.17
CA TYR A 108 6.25 -5.56 0.14
C TYR A 108 5.44 -4.28 0.20
N ALA A 109 4.27 -4.35 0.83
CA ALA A 109 3.26 -3.29 0.82
C ALA A 109 3.43 -2.38 2.04
N PHE A 110 3.92 -1.17 1.81
CA PHE A 110 4.20 -0.18 2.84
C PHE A 110 3.00 0.73 3.11
N THR A 111 2.36 0.55 4.27
CA THR A 111 1.19 1.30 4.75
C THR A 111 0.11 1.48 3.68
N GLY A 112 -0.53 0.38 3.26
CA GLY A 112 -1.41 0.36 2.09
C GLY A 112 -2.82 0.94 2.30
N ALA A 113 -3.31 1.70 1.31
CA ALA A 113 -4.65 2.28 1.31
C ALA A 113 -5.73 1.32 0.76
N TYR A 114 -5.79 0.07 1.26
CA TYR A 114 -6.72 -0.95 0.74
C TYR A 114 -8.21 -0.57 0.86
N HIS A 115 -8.57 0.19 1.89
CA HIS A 115 -9.93 0.66 2.15
C HIS A 115 -10.09 2.17 2.00
N GLY A 116 -9.14 2.84 1.35
CA GLY A 116 -9.12 4.29 1.28
C GLY A 116 -8.88 4.97 2.64
N THR A 117 -9.28 6.24 2.76
CA THR A 117 -9.08 7.05 3.96
C THR A 117 -10.25 8.01 4.20
N PRO A 118 -10.67 8.20 5.47
CA PRO A 118 -11.70 9.18 5.84
C PRO A 118 -11.30 10.62 5.47
N LEU A 119 -10.01 10.90 5.27
CA LEU A 119 -9.56 12.18 4.74
C LEU A 119 -10.08 12.42 3.31
N MET A 120 -10.06 11.38 2.47
CA MET A 120 -10.54 11.48 1.09
C MET A 120 -12.06 11.58 1.04
N ASP A 121 -12.78 10.95 1.96
CA ASP A 121 -14.24 11.15 2.09
C ASP A 121 -14.57 12.62 2.25
N LEU A 122 -13.83 13.35 3.10
CA LEU A 122 -14.02 14.78 3.31
C LEU A 122 -13.65 15.62 2.08
N ILE A 123 -12.57 15.26 1.38
CA ILE A 123 -12.15 15.93 0.13
C ILE A 123 -13.24 15.76 -0.95
N CYS A 124 -13.81 14.56 -1.06
CA CYS A 124 -14.83 14.22 -2.06
C CYS A 124 -16.25 14.67 -1.68
N ALA A 125 -16.56 14.89 -0.41
CA ALA A 125 -17.94 15.11 0.04
C ALA A 125 -18.56 16.45 -0.40
N LYS A 126 -17.87 17.61 -0.41
CA LYS A 126 -18.53 18.91 -0.72
C LYS A 126 -17.61 20.05 -1.21
N LYS A 127 -18.21 20.89 -2.06
CA LYS A 127 -17.74 22.20 -2.60
C LYS A 127 -17.13 23.22 -1.60
N VAL A 128 -17.27 23.01 -0.28
CA VAL A 128 -16.87 23.98 0.78
C VAL A 128 -15.38 23.86 1.14
N THR A 129 -14.68 22.83 0.69
CA THR A 129 -13.28 22.55 1.01
C THR A 129 -12.32 22.79 -0.16
N GLN A 130 -12.64 23.69 -1.10
CA GLN A 130 -11.64 24.15 -2.09
C GLN A 130 -10.35 24.66 -1.41
N ALA A 131 -10.44 25.20 -0.18
CA ALA A 131 -9.28 25.62 0.60
C ALA A 131 -8.44 24.46 1.17
N LEU A 132 -9.06 23.33 1.56
CA LEU A 132 -8.34 22.14 2.04
C LEU A 132 -7.75 21.36 0.85
N GLY A 133 -8.52 21.17 -0.24
CA GLY A 133 -8.01 20.56 -1.48
C GLY A 133 -6.83 21.34 -2.08
N LYS A 134 -6.90 22.69 -2.11
CA LYS A 134 -5.77 23.55 -2.51
C LYS A 134 -4.59 23.49 -1.53
N ARG A 135 -4.81 23.35 -0.22
CA ARG A 135 -3.74 23.21 0.79
C ARG A 135 -3.01 21.86 0.70
N PHE A 136 -3.65 20.83 0.16
CA PHE A 136 -3.06 19.49 -0.02
C PHE A 136 -2.63 19.19 -1.46
N GLY A 137 -2.96 20.04 -2.43
CA GLY A 137 -2.71 19.77 -3.85
C GLY A 137 -3.39 18.51 -4.37
N ARG A 138 -4.46 18.03 -3.72
CA ARG A 138 -5.15 16.78 -4.05
C ARG A 138 -6.56 17.02 -4.58
N LEU A 139 -6.87 16.40 -5.71
CA LEU A 139 -8.24 16.31 -6.25
C LEU A 139 -9.00 15.17 -5.58
N CYS A 140 -10.33 15.18 -5.67
CA CYS A 140 -11.13 14.04 -5.21
C CYS A 140 -10.79 12.80 -6.03
N VAL A 141 -10.25 11.78 -5.36
CA VAL A 141 -9.96 10.45 -5.91
C VAL A 141 -10.93 9.47 -5.28
N THR A 142 -11.99 9.11 -6.01
CA THR A 142 -13.09 8.29 -5.50
C THR A 142 -12.63 6.93 -4.96
N THR A 143 -11.61 6.34 -5.57
CA THR A 143 -11.04 5.03 -5.18
C THR A 143 -10.20 5.07 -3.90
N LEU A 144 -9.88 6.27 -3.41
CA LEU A 144 -9.28 6.49 -2.10
C LEU A 144 -10.30 6.86 -1.02
N THR A 145 -11.59 6.97 -1.36
CA THR A 145 -12.65 7.11 -0.35
C THR A 145 -12.88 5.79 0.38
N THR A 146 -13.45 5.83 1.58
CA THR A 146 -13.85 4.62 2.32
C THR A 146 -15.13 3.98 1.77
N SER A 147 -15.75 4.61 0.75
CA SER A 147 -16.95 4.12 0.09
C SER A 147 -16.75 2.72 -0.50
N LYS A 148 -17.67 1.82 -0.13
CA LYS A 148 -17.65 0.43 -0.61
C LYS A 148 -17.84 0.29 -2.12
N THR A 149 -18.38 1.33 -2.77
CA THR A 149 -18.63 1.32 -4.22
C THR A 149 -17.35 1.42 -5.04
N PHE A 150 -16.32 2.09 -4.52
CA PHE A 150 -15.17 2.52 -5.33
C PHE A 150 -13.81 2.09 -4.77
N ASN A 151 -13.73 1.73 -3.48
CA ASN A 151 -12.44 1.37 -2.91
C ASN A 151 -11.91 0.05 -3.51
N VAL A 152 -10.59 -0.12 -3.52
CA VAL A 152 -9.96 -1.23 -4.22
C VAL A 152 -10.31 -2.60 -3.61
N SER A 153 -10.45 -2.68 -2.29
CA SER A 153 -10.75 -3.94 -1.59
C SER A 153 -12.11 -4.52 -1.96
N HIS A 154 -13.06 -3.73 -2.43
CA HIS A 154 -14.34 -4.22 -2.96
C HIS A 154 -14.29 -4.60 -4.44
N ILE A 155 -13.33 -4.05 -5.21
CA ILE A 155 -13.18 -4.36 -6.63
C ILE A 155 -12.32 -5.62 -6.83
N VAL A 156 -11.36 -5.86 -5.95
CA VAL A 156 -10.41 -6.97 -5.98
C VAL A 156 -10.19 -7.52 -4.58
N GLN A 157 -10.45 -8.82 -4.39
CA GLN A 157 -10.30 -9.49 -3.08
C GLN A 157 -8.89 -10.06 -2.85
N SER A 158 -8.17 -10.39 -3.92
CA SER A 158 -6.88 -11.10 -3.84
C SER A 158 -5.88 -10.55 -4.86
N PRO A 159 -4.63 -10.27 -4.47
CA PRO A 159 -3.55 -9.97 -5.41
C PRO A 159 -3.07 -11.22 -6.16
N GLY A 160 -3.20 -12.42 -5.54
CA GLY A 160 -2.76 -13.68 -6.13
C GLY A 160 -1.25 -13.92 -6.07
N VAL A 161 -0.53 -13.03 -5.40
CA VAL A 161 0.90 -13.02 -5.14
C VAL A 161 1.10 -12.77 -3.64
N PRO A 162 2.03 -13.45 -2.95
CA PRO A 162 2.35 -13.15 -1.56
C PRO A 162 2.58 -11.65 -1.33
N THR A 163 1.87 -11.08 -0.38
CA THR A 163 1.90 -9.65 -0.04
C THR A 163 2.21 -9.47 1.44
N HIS A 164 3.44 -9.05 1.70
CA HIS A 164 3.98 -8.74 3.02
C HIS A 164 3.52 -7.35 3.44
N LEU A 165 2.65 -7.29 4.43
CA LEU A 165 2.08 -6.06 4.95
C LEU A 165 3.01 -5.43 5.97
N ILE A 166 3.47 -4.22 5.65
CA ILE A 166 4.26 -3.37 6.51
C ILE A 166 3.35 -2.23 6.93
N TYR A 167 2.99 -2.16 8.21
CA TYR A 167 2.00 -1.19 8.70
C TYR A 167 2.54 -0.39 9.87
N SER A 168 1.98 0.81 10.07
CA SER A 168 2.36 1.71 11.15
C SER A 168 1.16 2.00 12.05
N SER A 169 1.44 2.19 13.33
CA SER A 169 0.49 2.74 14.29
C SER A 169 1.03 4.00 14.98
N ASP A 170 2.13 4.56 14.47
CA ASP A 170 2.73 5.75 15.03
C ASP A 170 1.87 6.98 14.71
N ARG A 171 1.40 7.65 15.75
CA ARG A 171 0.55 8.83 15.68
C ARG A 171 1.31 10.13 15.98
N SER A 172 2.64 10.06 16.14
CA SER A 172 3.48 11.20 16.53
C SER A 172 3.49 12.32 15.49
N GLY A 173 3.27 11.98 14.22
CA GLY A 173 3.36 12.90 13.09
C GLY A 173 2.24 13.95 12.99
N PHE A 174 1.13 13.85 13.71
CA PHE A 174 0.01 14.80 13.59
C PHE A 174 -0.76 15.10 14.89
N GLY A 175 -0.57 16.31 15.42
CA GLY A 175 -1.36 16.89 16.52
C GLY A 175 -2.48 17.86 16.08
N GLY A 176 -3.10 17.65 14.91
CA GLY A 176 -4.01 18.63 14.29
C GLY A 176 -5.37 18.06 13.84
N LEU A 177 -6.18 18.91 13.19
CA LEU A 177 -7.54 18.59 12.71
C LEU A 177 -7.59 17.29 11.88
N LEU A 178 -6.58 17.02 11.04
CA LEU A 178 -6.50 15.83 10.19
C LEU A 178 -6.35 14.54 10.99
N GLY A 179 -5.39 14.51 11.92
CA GLY A 179 -5.24 13.38 12.85
C GLY A 179 -6.52 13.16 13.66
N GLY A 180 -7.21 14.24 14.03
CA GLY A 180 -8.53 14.18 14.69
C GLY A 180 -9.61 13.53 13.82
N ILE A 181 -9.65 13.81 12.52
CA ILE A 181 -10.60 13.19 11.58
C ILE A 181 -10.37 11.68 11.50
N ILE A 182 -9.12 11.26 11.34
CA ILE A 182 -8.77 9.85 11.18
C ILE A 182 -9.00 9.11 12.51
N ALA A 183 -8.57 9.69 13.64
CA ALA A 183 -8.76 9.10 14.96
C ALA A 183 -10.24 8.95 15.37
N LYS A 184 -11.13 9.82 14.88
CA LYS A 184 -12.57 9.73 15.11
C LYS A 184 -13.28 8.79 14.13
N HIS A 185 -12.62 8.34 13.07
CA HIS A 185 -13.29 7.50 12.08
C HIS A 185 -13.76 6.18 12.70
N LEU A 186 -15.05 5.86 12.50
CA LEU A 186 -15.77 4.74 13.14
C LEU A 186 -15.92 4.83 14.66
N VAL A 187 -15.67 6.00 15.25
CA VAL A 187 -15.91 6.30 16.67
C VAL A 187 -17.08 7.26 16.80
N ASP A 188 -18.06 6.92 17.63
CA ASP A 188 -19.15 7.83 17.93
C ASP A 188 -18.67 9.04 18.76
N TRP A 189 -19.43 10.14 18.70
CA TRP A 189 -19.01 11.38 19.34
C TRP A 189 -18.88 11.28 20.87
N ARG A 190 -19.71 10.47 21.54
CA ARG A 190 -19.66 10.34 23.00
C ARG A 190 -18.44 9.54 23.43
N ALA A 191 -18.18 8.41 22.76
CA ALA A 191 -16.98 7.60 22.98
C ALA A 191 -15.70 8.42 22.77
N PHE A 192 -15.65 9.23 21.72
CA PHE A 192 -14.48 10.06 21.43
C PHE A 192 -14.25 11.15 22.49
N ILE A 193 -15.29 11.90 22.88
CA ILE A 193 -15.15 13.07 23.77
C ILE A 193 -15.10 12.70 25.24
N PHE A 194 -15.97 11.79 25.70
CA PHE A 194 -16.09 11.46 27.12
C PHE A 194 -15.24 10.28 27.55
N HIS A 195 -14.90 9.38 26.63
CA HIS A 195 -14.14 8.16 26.92
C HIS A 195 -12.77 8.13 26.25
N GLY A 196 -12.44 9.13 25.43
CA GLY A 196 -11.14 9.24 24.78
C GLY A 196 -10.84 8.15 23.76
N VAL A 197 -11.86 7.40 23.30
CA VAL A 197 -11.74 6.31 22.33
C VAL A 197 -11.24 6.87 20.99
N ARG A 198 -10.25 6.20 20.39
CA ARG A 198 -9.62 6.63 19.14
C ARG A 198 -9.26 5.43 18.29
N ASN A 199 -9.54 5.53 17.00
CA ASN A 199 -9.10 4.54 16.03
C ASN A 199 -7.58 4.65 15.79
N GLN A 200 -6.89 3.51 15.77
CA GLN A 200 -5.47 3.41 15.47
C GLN A 200 -5.21 3.71 14.00
N ASN A 201 -4.10 4.39 13.74
CA ASN A 201 -3.72 4.88 12.42
C ASN A 201 -2.23 5.28 12.39
N ASP A 202 -1.70 5.53 11.20
CA ASP A 202 -0.33 5.98 10.96
C ASP A 202 -0.21 7.50 10.66
N ASN A 203 -1.24 8.26 11.05
CA ASN A 203 -1.54 9.66 10.70
C ASN A 203 -2.12 9.93 9.31
N THR A 204 -2.18 8.94 8.43
CA THR A 204 -2.74 9.09 7.07
C THR A 204 -3.86 8.10 6.79
N LEU A 205 -3.66 6.86 7.23
CA LEU A 205 -4.53 5.72 6.99
C LEU A 205 -4.90 5.06 8.33
N PRO A 206 -6.17 4.68 8.51
CA PRO A 206 -6.55 3.80 9.61
C PRO A 206 -5.82 2.46 9.57
N LEU A 207 -5.55 1.88 10.74
CA LEU A 207 -4.80 0.64 10.85
C LEU A 207 -5.51 -0.54 10.16
N TYR A 208 -6.84 -0.57 10.17
CA TYR A 208 -7.59 -1.62 9.45
C TYR A 208 -7.35 -1.57 7.94
N ALA A 209 -7.06 -0.38 7.40
CA ALA A 209 -6.73 -0.20 5.99
C ALA A 209 -5.34 -0.78 5.73
N THR A 210 -4.32 -0.39 6.50
CA THR A 210 -2.92 -0.79 6.27
C THR A 210 -2.67 -2.27 6.55
N LYS A 211 -3.44 -2.88 7.46
CA LYS A 211 -3.42 -4.34 7.70
C LYS A 211 -4.26 -5.14 6.70
N ALA A 212 -4.81 -4.49 5.67
CA ALA A 212 -5.66 -5.11 4.66
C ALA A 212 -6.78 -5.97 5.28
N CYS A 213 -7.44 -5.48 6.35
CA CYS A 213 -8.49 -6.24 7.02
C CYS A 213 -9.66 -6.52 6.07
N ALA A 214 -10.35 -7.64 6.21
CA ALA A 214 -11.51 -7.98 5.39
C ALA A 214 -12.67 -6.99 5.58
N GLU A 215 -12.77 -6.42 6.78
CA GLU A 215 -13.82 -5.48 7.16
C GLU A 215 -13.24 -4.18 7.70
N GLN A 216 -13.90 -3.06 7.37
CA GLN A 216 -13.67 -1.78 8.01
C GLN A 216 -14.20 -1.84 9.44
N GLN A 217 -13.32 -1.59 10.41
CA GLN A 217 -13.66 -1.70 11.83
C GLN A 217 -12.85 -0.71 12.66
N LEU A 218 -13.38 -0.37 13.84
CA LEU A 218 -12.64 0.37 14.85
C LEU A 218 -11.55 -0.53 15.44
N ILE A 219 -10.30 -0.08 15.39
CA ILE A 219 -9.18 -0.74 16.06
C ILE A 219 -8.66 0.21 17.13
N GLU A 220 -8.80 -0.15 18.41
CA GLU A 220 -8.31 0.67 19.52
C GLU A 220 -6.91 0.29 19.98
N ASP A 221 -6.51 -0.97 19.75
CA ASP A 221 -5.22 -1.55 20.13
C ASP A 221 -4.32 -1.70 18.90
N PRO A 222 -3.10 -1.13 18.87
CA PRO A 222 -2.18 -1.29 17.75
C PRO A 222 -1.76 -2.74 17.49
N GLU A 223 -1.83 -3.63 18.50
CA GLU A 223 -1.51 -5.06 18.35
C GLU A 223 -2.72 -5.90 17.91
N PHE A 224 -3.88 -5.28 17.64
CA PHE A 224 -5.08 -6.00 17.23
C PHE A 224 -4.88 -6.72 15.89
N GLU A 225 -5.10 -8.03 15.88
CA GLU A 225 -5.08 -8.86 14.68
C GLU A 225 -6.47 -8.98 14.06
N CYS A 226 -6.60 -8.56 12.81
CA CYS A 226 -7.83 -8.72 12.03
C CYS A 226 -7.68 -9.86 11.01
N LYS A 227 -8.80 -10.42 10.55
CA LYS A 227 -8.78 -11.28 9.36
C LYS A 227 -8.48 -10.42 8.14
N ASN A 228 -7.44 -10.73 7.38
CA ASN A 228 -7.09 -10.03 6.14
C ASN A 228 -8.09 -10.32 5.00
N LEU A 229 -8.11 -9.48 3.97
CA LEU A 229 -8.95 -9.62 2.76
C LEU A 229 -8.83 -11.00 2.11
N ASP A 230 -7.59 -11.49 1.97
CA ASP A 230 -7.28 -12.87 1.58
C ASP A 230 -6.07 -13.37 2.39
N SER A 231 -6.34 -14.09 3.48
CA SER A 231 -5.31 -14.61 4.39
C SER A 231 -4.34 -15.60 3.75
N ASN A 232 -4.59 -16.10 2.54
CA ASN A 232 -3.63 -16.97 1.85
C ASN A 232 -2.48 -16.17 1.21
N TYR A 233 -2.69 -14.90 0.92
CA TYR A 233 -1.72 -14.05 0.24
C TYR A 233 -1.25 -12.89 1.10
N PHE A 234 -2.10 -12.36 1.99
CA PHE A 234 -1.73 -11.27 2.86
C PHE A 234 -1.12 -11.77 4.16
N VAL A 235 0.11 -11.34 4.45
CA VAL A 235 0.85 -11.71 5.65
C VAL A 235 1.24 -10.45 6.41
N ASN A 236 0.85 -10.34 7.68
CA ASN A 236 1.32 -9.28 8.56
C ASN A 236 2.82 -9.49 8.81
N PHE A 237 3.66 -8.67 8.16
CA PHE A 237 5.11 -8.90 8.11
C PHE A 237 5.88 -8.02 9.08
N TYR A 238 5.59 -6.72 9.12
CA TYR A 238 6.32 -5.80 9.99
C TYR A 238 5.43 -4.66 10.52
N HIS A 239 5.54 -4.38 11.82
CA HIS A 239 4.83 -3.31 12.50
C HIS A 239 5.78 -2.19 12.91
N LEU A 240 5.61 -1.02 12.30
CA LEU A 240 6.33 0.20 12.59
C LEU A 240 5.66 0.94 13.75
N LYS A 241 6.19 0.74 14.96
CA LYS A 241 5.65 1.37 16.19
C LYS A 241 6.08 2.83 16.35
N ASP A 242 7.20 3.20 15.75
CA ASP A 242 7.93 4.45 15.96
C ASP A 242 8.16 5.26 14.68
N LYS A 243 7.67 4.78 13.53
CA LYS A 243 7.74 5.48 12.25
C LYS A 243 6.33 5.74 11.71
N SER A 244 5.98 6.99 11.47
CA SER A 244 4.71 7.40 10.84
C SER A 244 4.57 6.91 9.39
N HIS A 245 3.42 7.16 8.75
CA HIS A 245 3.09 6.75 7.38
C HIS A 245 4.23 6.90 6.35
N SER A 246 5.03 7.97 6.45
CA SER A 246 6.15 8.23 5.53
C SER A 246 7.50 8.36 6.25
N GLY A 247 7.58 8.06 7.56
CA GLY A 247 8.81 8.26 8.35
C GLY A 247 9.97 7.31 8.04
N TYR A 248 9.81 6.44 7.03
CA TYR A 248 10.75 5.39 6.66
C TYR A 248 11.09 5.38 5.16
N VAL A 249 10.53 6.30 4.36
CA VAL A 249 10.72 6.28 2.90
C VAL A 249 12.17 6.59 2.48
N ASP A 250 12.91 7.31 3.32
CA ASP A 250 14.33 7.65 3.11
C ASP A 250 15.29 6.60 3.71
N ASP A 251 14.77 5.57 4.39
CA ASP A 251 15.56 4.49 4.97
C ASP A 251 15.71 3.36 3.93
N HIS A 252 16.75 3.47 3.09
CA HIS A 252 16.96 2.54 1.97
C HIS A 252 17.07 1.08 2.41
N GLU A 253 17.75 0.81 3.53
CA GLU A 253 17.91 -0.55 4.05
C GLU A 253 16.55 -1.12 4.46
N PHE A 254 15.73 -0.32 5.15
CA PHE A 254 14.38 -0.73 5.51
C PHE A 254 13.48 -0.91 4.29
N MET A 255 13.56 -0.02 3.30
CA MET A 255 12.77 -0.12 2.08
C MET A 255 13.10 -1.39 1.27
N LEU A 256 14.28 -1.97 1.45
CA LEU A 256 14.73 -3.23 0.85
C LEU A 256 14.56 -4.46 1.74
N ILE A 257 13.82 -4.35 2.86
CA ILE A 257 13.53 -5.49 3.73
C ILE A 257 12.89 -6.64 2.95
N LYS A 258 13.28 -7.87 3.29
CA LYS A 258 12.80 -9.10 2.66
C LYS A 258 12.46 -10.14 3.72
N HIS A 259 11.46 -10.96 3.46
CA HIS A 259 11.15 -12.13 4.27
C HIS A 259 12.28 -13.15 4.06
N GLN A 260 13.12 -13.36 5.08
CA GLN A 260 14.10 -14.45 5.02
C GLN A 260 13.33 -15.76 5.13
N HIS A 261 13.27 -16.52 4.04
CA HIS A 261 12.93 -17.93 4.12
C HIS A 261 14.02 -18.62 4.95
N SER A 262 13.77 -18.78 6.24
CA SER A 262 14.56 -19.72 7.03
C SER A 262 14.34 -21.09 6.41
N ASP A 263 15.37 -21.66 5.82
CA ASP A 263 15.41 -23.08 5.48
C ASP A 263 15.11 -23.88 6.74
N ALA A 264 13.84 -24.25 6.89
CA ALA A 264 13.37 -25.25 7.85
C ALA A 264 13.80 -26.64 7.35
N SER A 265 15.12 -26.81 7.20
CA SER A 265 15.78 -28.06 6.88
C SER A 265 17.12 -28.18 7.61
N GLN A 266 17.21 -27.65 8.83
CA GLN A 266 18.23 -28.07 9.80
C GLN A 266 17.67 -28.14 11.22
N GLN A 267 16.82 -29.14 11.46
CA GLN A 267 16.80 -29.84 12.74
C GLN A 267 16.33 -31.27 12.49
N LYS A 268 17.32 -32.17 12.50
CA LYS A 268 17.15 -33.60 12.70
C LYS A 268 16.62 -33.87 14.11
#